data_AF-A0A351NF45-F1
#
_entry.id   AF-A0A351NF45-F1
#
_cell.length_a   1.000
_cell.length_b   1.000
_cell.length_c   1.000
_cell.angle_alpha   90.00
_cell.angle_beta   90.00
_cell.angle_gamma   90.00
#
_symmetry.space_group_name_H-M   'P 1'
#
loop_
_entity.id
_entity.type
_entity.pdbx_description
1 polymer ?
#
loop_
_entity_poly.entity_id
_entity_poly.type
_entity_poly.pdbx_seq_one_letter_code
_entity_poly.pdbx_strand_id
1 'polypeptide(L)'
;MAIAKDGPDAEKFEKAVNNLKKEIPESRHNISYWSNALSTSDKLGVDFNAEYEAAVNTLTAADVQEAAKSLISSGNLIEVIMRPE
;
A
#
# COMPACT_ATOMS: atom_id res chain seq x y z
N MET A 1 -1.77 -9.51 -13.80
CA MET A 1 -0.52 -10.03 -14.41
C MET A 1 0.33 -8.94 -15.07
N ALA A 2 -0.25 -7.97 -15.81
CA ALA A 2 0.53 -6.90 -16.47
C ALA A 2 1.44 -6.10 -15.51
N ILE A 3 0.94 -5.67 -14.35
CA ILE A 3 1.77 -4.91 -13.37
C ILE A 3 2.99 -5.72 -12.90
N ALA A 4 2.83 -7.03 -12.66
CA ALA A 4 3.96 -7.86 -12.24
C ALA A 4 4.99 -8.04 -13.37
N LYS A 5 4.55 -8.07 -14.63
CA LYS A 5 5.45 -8.25 -15.78
C LYS A 5 6.12 -6.94 -16.21
N ASP A 6 5.33 -5.88 -16.38
CA ASP A 6 5.72 -4.66 -17.07
C ASP A 6 5.83 -3.43 -16.13
N GLY A 7 5.44 -3.60 -14.86
CA GLY A 7 5.32 -2.49 -13.90
C GLY A 7 3.99 -1.73 -14.04
N PRO A 8 3.70 -0.81 -13.12
CA PRO A 8 2.55 0.07 -13.27
C PRO A 8 2.78 1.06 -14.42
N ASP A 9 1.69 1.46 -15.07
CA ASP A 9 1.71 2.60 -15.98
C ASP A 9 2.22 3.86 -15.27
N ALA A 10 3.11 4.62 -15.92
CA ALA A 10 3.82 5.73 -15.29
C ALA A 10 2.88 6.85 -14.82
N GLU A 11 1.91 7.25 -15.65
CA GLU A 11 0.96 8.31 -15.30
C GLU A 11 0.06 7.87 -14.13
N LYS A 12 -0.42 6.62 -14.15
CA LYS A 12 -1.22 6.07 -13.05
C LYS A 12 -0.42 5.94 -11.76
N PHE A 13 0.84 5.52 -11.84
CA PHE A 13 1.72 5.43 -10.67
C PHE A 13 1.92 6.82 -10.05
N GLU A 14 2.27 7.82 -10.86
CA GLU A 14 2.49 9.18 -10.37
C GLU A 14 1.22 9.75 -9.72
N LYS A 15 0.05 9.59 -10.34
CA LYS A 15 -1.22 10.02 -9.76
C LYS A 15 -1.53 9.32 -8.44
N ALA A 16 -1.27 8.02 -8.34
CA ALA A 16 -1.49 7.27 -7.10
C ALA A 16 -0.56 7.77 -5.97
N VAL A 17 0.74 7.92 -6.25
CA VAL A 17 1.72 8.44 -5.27
C VAL A 17 1.35 9.86 -4.82
N ASN A 18 0.97 10.73 -5.76
CA ASN A 18 0.54 12.09 -5.43
C ASN A 18 -0.72 12.11 -4.57
N ASN A 19 -1.65 11.18 -4.80
CA ASN A 19 -2.82 11.04 -3.94
C ASN A 19 -2.44 10.60 -2.52
N LEU A 20 -1.57 9.59 -2.39
CA LEU A 20 -1.08 9.13 -1.08
C LEU A 20 -0.39 10.27 -0.30
N LYS A 21 0.46 11.05 -0.97
CA LYS A 21 1.15 12.20 -0.36
C LYS A 21 0.18 13.27 0.14
N LYS A 22 -0.94 13.49 -0.57
CA LYS A 22 -1.99 14.42 -0.14
C LYS A 22 -2.80 13.89 1.04
N GLU A 23 -3.10 12.60 1.06
CA GLU A 23 -3.90 11.97 2.13
C GLU A 23 -3.15 11.93 3.48
N ILE A 24 -1.81 11.86 3.49
CA ILE A 24 -1.03 11.81 4.74
C ILE A 24 -1.36 12.97 5.69
N PRO A 25 -1.20 14.26 5.30
CA PRO A 25 -1.53 15.36 6.20
C PRO A 25 -3.03 15.40 6.54
N GLU A 26 -3.91 15.07 5.60
CA GLU A 26 -5.36 15.04 5.84
C GLU A 26 -5.77 13.99 6.89
N SER A 27 -5.15 12.81 6.82
CA SER A 27 -5.42 11.72 7.77
C SER A 27 -5.02 12.08 9.21
N ARG A 28 -3.98 12.90 9.40
CA ARG A 28 -3.51 13.37 10.72
C ARG A 28 -4.52 14.28 11.46
N HIS A 29 -5.54 14.79 10.78
CA HIS A 29 -6.64 15.53 11.43
C HIS A 29 -7.63 14.62 12.15
N ASN A 30 -7.61 13.30 11.90
CA ASN A 30 -8.56 12.35 12.44
C ASN A 30 -7.97 11.61 13.65
N ILE A 31 -8.72 11.52 14.76
CA ILE A 31 -8.27 10.80 15.96
C ILE A 31 -8.12 9.28 15.73
N SER A 32 -8.88 8.72 14.79
CA SER A 32 -8.75 7.32 14.39
C SER A 32 -7.36 7.00 13.81
N TYR A 33 -6.75 7.95 13.09
CA TYR A 33 -5.38 7.81 12.56
C TYR A 33 -4.37 7.65 13.70
N TRP A 34 -4.43 8.54 14.70
CA TRP A 34 -3.52 8.50 15.85
C TRP A 34 -3.75 7.26 16.74
N SER A 35 -5.00 6.85 16.92
CA SER A 35 -5.32 5.59 17.61
C SER A 35 -4.68 4.39 16.91
N ASN A 36 -4.74 4.35 15.57
CA ASN A 36 -4.06 3.31 14.79
C ASN A 36 -2.52 3.40 14.90
N ALA A 37 -1.95 4.60 14.82
CA ALA A 37 -0.51 4.79 14.93
C ALA A 37 0.02 4.31 16.29
N LEU A 38 -0.65 4.68 17.39
CA LEU A 38 -0.31 4.23 18.74
C LEU A 38 -0.46 2.71 18.88
N SER A 39 -1.58 2.15 18.41
CA SER A 39 -1.76 0.69 18.45
C SER A 39 -0.72 -0.06 17.62
N THR A 40 -0.26 0.52 16.51
CA THR A 40 0.74 -0.11 15.63
C THR A 40 2.12 -0.07 16.28
N SER A 41 2.47 1.05 16.90
CA SER A 41 3.70 1.19 17.68
C SER A 41 3.74 0.21 18.86
N ASP A 42 2.65 0.08 19.61
CA ASP A 42 2.56 -0.83 20.76
C ASP A 42 2.67 -2.31 20.34
N LYS A 43 1.97 -2.71 19.27
CA LYS A 43 1.90 -4.12 18.85
C LYS A 43 3.08 -4.59 18.00
N LEU A 44 3.57 -3.72 17.13
CA LEU A 44 4.55 -4.08 16.10
C LEU A 44 5.90 -3.35 16.28
N GLY A 45 5.99 -2.38 17.18
CA GLY A 45 7.20 -1.57 17.36
C GLY A 45 7.49 -0.60 16.21
N VAL A 46 6.51 -0.35 15.34
CA VAL A 46 6.65 0.48 14.13
C VAL A 46 6.12 1.89 14.38
N ASP A 47 6.91 2.92 14.07
CA ASP A 47 6.41 4.30 14.01
C ASP A 47 5.62 4.50 12.72
N PHE A 48 4.35 4.09 12.76
CA PHE A 48 3.48 4.15 11.59
C PHE A 48 3.41 5.55 10.98
N ASN A 49 3.49 6.62 11.78
CA ASN A 49 3.37 7.97 11.25
C ASN A 49 4.61 8.40 10.45
N ALA A 50 5.80 8.18 11.01
CA ALA A 50 7.06 8.57 10.36
C ALA A 50 7.44 7.59 9.23
N GLU A 51 7.35 6.30 9.48
CA GLU A 51 7.79 5.27 8.54
C GLU A 51 6.86 5.17 7.32
N TYR A 52 5.55 5.38 7.49
CA TYR A 52 4.63 5.41 6.34
C TYR A 52 4.90 6.59 5.40
N GLU A 53 5.09 7.80 5.95
CA GLU A 53 5.41 8.97 5.13
C GLU A 53 6.77 8.81 4.43
N ALA A 54 7.77 8.26 5.12
CA ALA A 54 9.05 7.94 4.51
C ALA A 54 8.88 6.94 3.35
N ALA A 55 8.15 5.84 3.57
CA ALA A 55 7.90 4.82 2.56
C ALA A 55 7.17 5.38 1.33
N VAL A 56 6.14 6.20 1.51
CA VAL A 56 5.42 6.85 0.39
C VAL A 56 6.31 7.81 -0.38
N ASN A 57 7.23 8.52 0.30
CA ASN A 57 8.13 9.46 -0.34
C ASN A 57 9.24 8.79 -1.14
N THR A 58 9.65 7.57 -0.77
CA THR A 58 10.67 6.78 -1.47
C THR A 58 10.10 5.75 -2.44
N LEU A 59 8.78 5.55 -2.47
CA LEU A 59 8.13 4.52 -3.29
C LEU A 59 8.45 4.70 -4.78
N THR A 60 8.84 3.61 -5.43
CA THR A 60 9.12 3.56 -6.87
C THR A 60 8.19 2.59 -7.60
N ALA A 61 8.11 2.73 -8.93
CA ALA A 61 7.38 1.79 -9.77
C ALA A 61 7.96 0.36 -9.70
N ALA A 62 9.27 0.24 -9.45
CA ALA A 62 9.95 -1.05 -9.29
C ALA A 62 9.50 -1.76 -8.01
N ASP A 63 9.36 -1.04 -6.89
CA ASP A 63 8.87 -1.61 -5.62
C ASP A 63 7.46 -2.20 -5.80
N VAL A 64 6.58 -1.48 -6.51
CA VAL A 64 5.22 -1.94 -6.82
C VAL A 64 5.25 -3.19 -7.71
N GLN A 65 6.12 -3.21 -8.72
CA GLN A 65 6.29 -4.37 -9.59
C GLN A 65 6.80 -5.59 -8.82
N GLU A 66 7.80 -5.41 -7.96
CA GLU A 66 8.38 -6.48 -7.15
C GLU A 66 7.38 -7.05 -6.16
N ALA A 67 6.64 -6.18 -5.46
CA ALA A 67 5.55 -6.61 -4.57
C ALA A 67 4.49 -7.41 -5.34
N ALA A 68 4.11 -6.96 -6.54
CA ALA A 68 3.16 -7.68 -7.39
C ALA A 68 3.71 -9.04 -7.87
N LYS A 69 5.00 -9.15 -8.18
CA LYS A 69 5.66 -10.43 -8.51
C LYS A 69 5.62 -11.38 -7.31
N SER A 70 5.98 -10.89 -6.13
CA SER A 70 6.00 -11.66 -4.88
C SER A 70 4.61 -12.23 -4.57
N LEU A 71 3.57 -11.39 -4.60
CA LEU A 71 2.17 -11.77 -4.36
C LEU A 71 1.62 -12.81 -5.34
N ILE A 72 2.04 -12.78 -6.61
CA ILE A 72 1.62 -13.79 -7.60
C ILE A 72 2.42 -15.09 -7.39
N SER A 73 3.71 -14.96 -7.11
CA SER A 73 4.61 -16.12 -6.93
C SER A 73 4.33 -16.93 -5.67
N SER A 74 3.70 -16.35 -4.65
CA SER A 74 3.31 -17.06 -3.43
C SER A 74 2.26 -18.15 -3.67
N GLY A 75 1.59 -18.17 -4.83
CA GLY A 75 0.70 -19.26 -5.25
C GLY A 75 -0.52 -19.46 -4.34
N ASN A 76 -0.82 -18.49 -3.47
CA ASN A 76 -1.88 -18.51 -2.48
C ASN A 76 -3.17 -17.83 -2.96
N LEU A 77 -3.38 -17.75 -4.28
CA LEU A 77 -4.61 -17.22 -4.86
C LEU A 77 -5.76 -18.21 -4.60
N ILE A 78 -6.77 -17.75 -3.86
CA ILE A 78 -8.02 -18.47 -3.65
C ILE A 78 -9.12 -17.73 -4.42
N GLU A 79 -9.72 -18.40 -5.40
CA GLU A 79 -10.87 -17.88 -6.15
C GLU A 79 -12.16 -18.55 -5.66
N VAL A 80 -13.12 -17.73 -5.19
CA VAL A 80 -14.42 -18.20 -4.72
C VAL A 80 -15.49 -17.69 -5.68
N ILE A 81 -16.21 -18.62 -6.31
CA ILE A 81 -17.32 -18.31 -7.22
C ILE A 81 -18.62 -18.78 -6.56
N MET A 82 -19.45 -17.82 -6.16
CA MET A 82 -20.82 -18.10 -5.70
C MET A 82 -21.69 -18.45 -6.91
N ARG A 83 -22.46 -19.53 -6.83
CA ARG A 83 -23.48 -19.89 -7.81
C ARG A 83 -24.87 -19.80 -7.18
N PRO A 84 -25.89 -19.34 -7.90
CA PRO A 84 -27.27 -19.45 -7.44
C PRO A 84 -27.67 -20.93 -7.30
N GLU A 85 -28.60 -21.22 -6.39
CA GLU A 85 -29.22 -22.56 -6.28
C GLU A 85 -30.08 -22.89 -7.52
#